data_AF-A0A355QK45-F1
#
_entry.id   AF-A0A355QK45-F1
#
_cell.length_a   1.000
_cell.length_b   1.000
_cell.length_c   1.000
_cell.angle_alpha   90.00
_cell.angle_beta   90.00
_cell.angle_gamma   90.00
#
_symmetry.space_group_name_H-M   'P 1'
#
loop_
_entity.id
_entity.type
_entity.pdbx_description
1 polymer ?
#
loop_
_entity_poly.entity_id
_entity_poly.type
_entity_poly.pdbx_seq_one_letter_code
_entity_poly.pdbx_strand_id
1 'polypeptide(L)'
;EDGDQVTIDIEGSHDDEPVEGLTTNDYLYEVGTGAVVAEIDENLRGASVGDTLEFDADHPQDEGSLHLRIVVKEVQMLVLPEADDAFASEASEFDTIDELVDDLRTRIDSMKRAQAAAMAREHVARAVAGLVADELPAVLIESAIDDRIRDMAMRMAQQGIDFARWMEASGQDTEAMREGFRTEAELAARADLGLRGVAFAEGIEAEEADVDAHLSLMATQAGQPDTDLDELREGMASAGHLLDLLADLRKQAAMDWLFERVGFVDEEGNEIDRDDLRPPEPEVVIPGEEPEPVDVADAVDPDPEHDPEH
;
A
#
# COMPACT_ATOMS: atom_id res chain seq x y z
N GLU A 1 28.99 -18.39 1.70
CA GLU A 1 27.72 -18.94 2.23
C GLU A 1 26.57 -18.14 1.62
N ASP A 2 25.32 -18.51 1.89
CA ASP A 2 24.18 -17.72 1.39
C ASP A 2 24.22 -16.32 2.03
N GLY A 3 24.00 -15.27 1.23
CA GLY A 3 24.12 -13.87 1.63
C GLY A 3 25.52 -13.26 1.48
N ASP A 4 26.54 -14.04 1.13
CA ASP A 4 27.85 -13.47 0.74
C ASP A 4 27.76 -12.85 -0.66
N GLN A 5 28.49 -11.75 -0.86
CA GLN A 5 28.70 -11.17 -2.17
C GLN A 5 30.01 -11.66 -2.79
N VAL A 6 29.91 -12.23 -3.98
CA VAL A 6 31.07 -12.72 -4.72
C VAL A 6 31.23 -11.96 -6.02
N THR A 7 32.46 -11.56 -6.33
CA THR A 7 32.81 -11.03 -7.65
C THR A 7 33.25 -12.20 -8.51
N ILE A 8 32.52 -12.45 -9.59
CA ILE A 8 32.73 -13.61 -10.47
C ILE A 8 32.86 -13.18 -11.95
N ASP A 9 33.67 -13.93 -12.68
CA ASP A 9 33.57 -13.95 -14.14
C ASP A 9 32.69 -15.14 -14.52
N ILE A 10 31.68 -14.89 -15.34
CA ILE A 10 30.74 -15.92 -15.83
C ILE A 10 30.97 -16.05 -17.33
N GLU A 11 31.12 -17.28 -17.78
CA GLU A 11 31.11 -17.66 -19.20
C GLU A 11 30.02 -18.73 -19.39
N GLY A 12 28.95 -18.36 -20.07
CA GLY A 12 27.83 -19.25 -20.37
C GLY A 12 27.78 -19.61 -21.85
N SER A 13 27.61 -20.91 -22.14
CA SER A 13 27.49 -21.43 -23.51
C SER A 13 26.33 -22.42 -23.63
N HIS A 14 25.73 -22.48 -24.81
CA HIS A 14 24.68 -23.43 -25.18
C HIS A 14 25.06 -24.06 -26.52
N ASP A 15 25.11 -25.38 -26.61
CA ASP A 15 25.56 -26.11 -27.81
C ASP A 15 26.92 -25.62 -28.38
N ASP A 16 27.89 -25.35 -27.50
CA ASP A 16 29.22 -24.77 -27.81
C ASP A 16 29.22 -23.34 -28.37
N GLU A 17 28.07 -22.64 -28.38
CA GLU A 17 27.97 -21.21 -28.72
C GLU A 17 27.80 -20.34 -27.45
N PRO A 18 28.57 -19.25 -27.29
CA PRO A 18 28.44 -18.36 -26.14
C PRO A 18 27.08 -17.65 -26.15
N VAL A 19 26.42 -17.62 -25.00
CA VAL A 19 25.12 -16.96 -24.83
C VAL A 19 25.34 -15.48 -24.51
N GLU A 20 24.84 -14.60 -25.38
CA GLU A 20 24.92 -13.15 -25.19
C GLU A 20 24.11 -12.73 -23.96
N GLY A 21 24.77 -12.07 -23.00
CA GLY A 21 24.16 -11.72 -21.70
C GLY A 21 24.45 -12.69 -20.55
N LEU A 22 24.94 -13.91 -20.84
CA LEU A 22 25.40 -14.88 -19.84
C LEU A 22 26.94 -14.99 -19.78
N THR A 23 27.64 -14.09 -20.48
CA THR A 23 29.10 -13.95 -20.43
C THR A 23 29.46 -12.54 -19.98
N THR A 24 30.04 -12.41 -18.79
CA THR A 24 30.38 -11.12 -18.19
C THR A 24 31.57 -11.26 -17.23
N ASN A 25 32.32 -10.18 -17.08
CA ASN A 25 33.45 -10.11 -16.15
C ASN A 25 33.12 -9.21 -14.98
N ASP A 26 33.74 -9.47 -13.82
CA ASP A 26 33.62 -8.69 -12.58
C ASP A 26 32.15 -8.49 -12.14
N TYR A 27 31.33 -9.53 -12.34
CA TYR A 27 29.93 -9.50 -11.96
C TYR A 27 29.79 -9.72 -10.47
N LEU A 28 29.13 -8.77 -9.79
CA LEU A 28 28.82 -8.87 -8.38
C LEU A 28 27.55 -9.70 -8.20
N TYR A 29 27.70 -10.86 -7.56
CA TYR A 29 26.62 -11.82 -7.36
C TYR A 29 26.43 -12.10 -5.87
N GLU A 30 25.18 -12.12 -5.41
CA GLU A 30 24.84 -12.52 -4.04
C GLU A 30 24.41 -14.00 -4.03
N VAL A 31 25.15 -14.81 -3.28
CA VAL A 31 24.95 -16.26 -3.22
C VAL A 31 23.62 -16.56 -2.51
N GLY A 32 22.80 -17.41 -3.14
CA GLY A 32 21.51 -17.87 -2.61
C GLY A 32 20.30 -17.08 -3.11
N THR A 33 20.49 -16.09 -3.99
CA THR A 33 19.40 -15.29 -4.56
C THR A 33 18.66 -15.97 -5.71
N GLY A 34 19.24 -17.00 -6.33
CA GLY A 34 18.71 -17.63 -7.54
C GLY A 34 18.58 -16.67 -8.72
N ALA A 35 19.34 -15.57 -8.73
CA ALA A 35 19.12 -14.45 -9.67
C ALA A 35 19.45 -14.81 -11.13
N VAL A 36 20.21 -15.88 -11.37
CA VAL A 36 20.59 -16.35 -12.71
C VAL A 36 20.07 -17.77 -12.95
N VAL A 37 20.65 -18.78 -12.28
CA VAL A 37 20.17 -20.17 -12.23
C VAL A 37 20.51 -20.77 -10.86
N ALA A 38 19.74 -21.74 -10.39
CA ALA A 38 19.89 -22.30 -9.04
C ALA A 38 21.25 -23.00 -8.84
N GLU A 39 21.77 -23.60 -9.90
CA GLU A 39 23.03 -24.34 -9.94
C GLU A 39 24.24 -23.43 -9.66
N ILE A 40 24.14 -22.14 -9.97
CA ILE A 40 25.19 -21.16 -9.61
C ILE A 40 25.31 -21.07 -8.09
N ASP A 41 24.19 -20.96 -7.37
CA ASP A 41 24.21 -20.91 -5.92
C ASP A 41 24.73 -22.22 -5.31
N GLU A 42 24.34 -23.36 -5.87
CA GLU A 42 24.79 -24.67 -5.40
C GLU A 42 26.31 -24.84 -5.54
N ASN A 43 26.88 -24.41 -6.66
CA ASN A 43 28.31 -24.55 -6.93
C ASN A 43 29.16 -23.48 -6.23
N LEU A 44 28.62 -22.27 -6.02
CA LEU A 44 29.33 -21.21 -5.28
C LEU A 44 29.38 -21.46 -3.77
N ARG A 45 28.47 -22.28 -3.22
CA ARG A 45 28.50 -22.66 -1.80
C ARG A 45 29.77 -23.45 -1.48
N GLY A 46 30.61 -22.85 -0.65
CA GLY A 46 31.88 -23.44 -0.23
C GLY A 46 33.03 -23.25 -1.22
N ALA A 47 32.78 -22.56 -2.34
CA ALA A 47 33.84 -22.13 -3.25
C ALA A 47 34.71 -21.04 -2.62
N SER A 48 35.99 -21.04 -2.96
CA SER A 48 37.00 -20.11 -2.47
C SER A 48 37.46 -19.17 -3.57
N VAL A 49 38.03 -18.03 -3.18
CA VAL A 49 38.68 -17.10 -4.11
C VAL A 49 39.74 -17.83 -4.94
N GLY A 50 39.66 -17.69 -6.26
CA GLY A 50 40.53 -18.32 -7.25
C GLY A 50 39.99 -19.63 -7.81
N ASP A 51 38.88 -20.17 -7.28
CA ASP A 51 38.28 -21.39 -7.81
C ASP A 51 37.67 -21.14 -9.19
N THR A 52 37.79 -22.16 -10.04
CA THR A 52 37.10 -22.24 -11.33
C THR A 52 36.11 -23.39 -11.25
N LEU A 53 34.83 -23.07 -11.40
CA LEU A 53 33.72 -24.00 -11.33
C LEU A 53 33.16 -24.20 -12.73
N GLU A 54 33.00 -25.44 -13.15
CA GLU A 54 32.41 -25.80 -14.44
C GLU A 54 31.27 -26.79 -14.20
N PHE A 55 30.07 -26.45 -14.63
CA PHE A 55 28.88 -27.27 -14.44
C PHE A 55 27.83 -26.95 -15.50
N ASP A 56 26.89 -27.88 -15.66
CA ASP A 56 25.74 -27.72 -16.53
C ASP A 56 24.52 -27.27 -15.70
N ALA A 57 23.70 -26.40 -16.27
CA ALA A 57 22.46 -25.90 -15.68
C ALA A 57 21.32 -25.93 -16.69
N ASP A 58 20.08 -25.99 -16.22
CA ASP A 58 18.91 -25.95 -17.11
C ASP A 58 18.68 -24.53 -17.67
N HIS A 59 18.34 -24.43 -18.96
CA HIS A 59 18.02 -23.14 -19.58
C HIS A 59 16.61 -22.67 -19.15
N PRO A 60 16.45 -21.46 -18.57
CA PRO A 60 15.18 -21.04 -17.97
C PRO A 60 14.05 -20.77 -18.98
N GLN A 61 14.36 -20.59 -20.27
CA GLN A 61 13.40 -20.23 -21.32
C GLN A 61 13.33 -21.19 -22.51
N ASP A 62 14.32 -22.07 -22.68
CA ASP A 62 14.47 -22.93 -23.87
C ASP A 62 14.76 -24.37 -23.45
N GLU A 63 14.50 -25.33 -24.33
CA GLU A 63 14.83 -26.73 -24.09
C GLU A 63 16.33 -26.98 -24.35
N GLY A 64 17.12 -27.19 -23.30
CA GLY A 64 18.55 -27.49 -23.42
C GLY A 64 19.33 -27.27 -22.12
N SER A 65 20.61 -27.66 -22.12
CA SER A 65 21.54 -27.44 -21.00
C SER A 65 22.52 -26.32 -21.32
N LEU A 66 22.66 -25.38 -20.40
CA LEU A 66 23.71 -24.36 -20.39
C LEU A 66 24.97 -24.94 -19.76
N HIS A 67 26.11 -24.80 -20.43
CA HIS A 67 27.41 -25.06 -19.82
C HIS A 67 27.97 -23.74 -19.28
N LEU A 68 28.20 -23.71 -17.96
CA LEU A 68 28.64 -22.53 -17.23
C LEU A 68 30.05 -22.76 -16.69
N ARG A 69 30.93 -21.78 -16.94
CA ARG A 69 32.23 -21.66 -16.32
C ARG A 69 32.28 -20.39 -15.49
N ILE A 70 32.55 -20.54 -14.20
CA ILE A 70 32.59 -19.45 -13.24
C ILE A 70 33.95 -19.37 -12.59
N VAL A 71 34.55 -18.18 -12.57
CA VAL A 71 35.80 -17.91 -11.85
C VAL A 71 35.52 -16.98 -10.69
N VAL A 72 35.80 -17.42 -9.47
CA VAL A 72 35.63 -16.62 -8.26
C VAL A 72 36.83 -15.70 -8.07
N LYS A 73 36.63 -14.39 -8.19
CA LYS A 73 37.70 -13.39 -8.01
C LYS A 73 37.77 -12.85 -6.60
N GLU A 74 36.63 -12.63 -5.98
CA GLU A 74 36.53 -12.06 -4.64
C GLU A 74 35.32 -12.64 -3.92
N VAL A 75 35.44 -12.82 -2.61
CA VAL A 75 34.34 -13.21 -1.72
C VAL A 75 34.32 -12.21 -0.59
N GLN A 76 33.19 -11.53 -0.43
CA GLN A 76 32.92 -10.54 0.60
C GLN A 76 31.73 -11.01 1.42
N MET A 77 31.86 -10.97 2.74
CA MET A 77 30.76 -11.27 3.64
C MET A 77 30.10 -9.96 4.06
N LEU A 78 28.77 -9.90 3.97
CA LEU A 78 28.02 -8.76 4.50
C LEU A 78 28.01 -8.83 6.03
N VAL A 79 28.78 -7.96 6.67
CA VAL A 79 28.75 -7.81 8.13
C VAL A 79 27.81 -6.67 8.47
N LEU A 80 26.58 -7.02 8.85
CA LEU A 80 25.63 -6.04 9.37
C LEU A 80 26.10 -5.55 10.76
N PRO A 81 25.98 -4.25 11.05
CA PRO A 81 26.23 -3.75 12.40
C PRO A 81 25.22 -4.35 13.38
N GLU A 82 25.60 -4.43 14.66
CA GLU A 82 24.64 -4.76 15.71
C GLU A 82 23.59 -3.65 15.80
N ALA A 83 22.32 -4.02 15.99
CA ALA A 83 21.24 -3.07 16.19
C ALA A 83 21.27 -2.55 17.64
N ASP A 84 22.21 -1.66 17.92
CA ASP A 84 22.46 -1.03 19.22
C ASP A 84 22.31 0.51 19.15
N ASP A 85 22.57 1.19 20.27
CA ASP A 85 22.47 2.65 20.36
C ASP A 85 23.44 3.37 19.41
N ALA A 86 24.60 2.77 19.12
CA ALA A 86 25.56 3.35 18.18
C ALA A 86 25.01 3.28 16.75
N PHE A 87 24.37 2.17 16.37
CA PHE A 87 23.66 2.06 15.10
C PHE A 87 22.52 3.06 15.01
N ALA A 88 21.69 3.19 16.06
CA ALA A 88 20.58 4.15 16.07
C ALA A 88 21.06 5.60 15.86
N SER A 89 22.12 5.99 16.57
CA SER A 89 22.76 7.31 16.47
C SER A 89 23.37 7.59 15.09
N GLU A 90 23.94 6.58 14.42
CA GLU A 90 24.54 6.76 13.08
C GLU A 90 23.51 6.73 11.95
N ALA A 91 22.47 5.91 12.09
CA ALA A 91 21.49 5.65 11.03
C ALA A 91 20.24 6.54 11.10
N SER A 92 20.01 7.23 12.22
CA SER A 92 18.76 7.97 12.46
C SER A 92 18.99 9.26 13.25
N GLU A 93 17.89 9.93 13.63
CA GLU A 93 17.90 11.10 14.50
C GLU A 93 17.83 10.75 16.00
N PHE A 94 17.74 9.46 16.34
CA PHE A 94 17.59 8.96 17.70
C PHE A 94 18.93 8.56 18.32
N ASP A 95 19.07 8.75 19.63
CA ASP A 95 20.30 8.43 20.35
C ASP A 95 20.35 6.94 20.77
N THR A 96 19.18 6.29 20.92
CA THR A 96 19.07 4.90 21.39
C THR A 96 18.31 4.00 20.43
N ILE A 97 18.58 2.70 20.49
CA ILE A 97 17.85 1.71 19.68
C ILE A 97 16.37 1.65 20.07
N ASP A 98 16.05 1.82 21.35
CA ASP A 98 14.68 1.78 21.86
C ASP A 98 13.84 2.93 21.24
N GLU A 99 14.38 4.15 21.19
CA GLU A 99 13.73 5.30 20.54
C GLU A 99 13.47 5.06 19.04
N LEU A 100 14.47 4.52 18.33
CA LEU A 100 14.32 4.17 16.91
C LEU A 100 13.23 3.09 16.71
N VAL A 101 13.20 2.07 17.56
CA VAL A 101 12.20 1.00 17.49
C VAL A 101 10.79 1.54 17.79
N ASP A 102 10.64 2.45 18.75
CA ASP A 102 9.35 3.02 19.11
C ASP A 102 8.80 3.96 18.02
N ASP A 103 9.63 4.79 17.39
CA ASP A 103 9.23 5.58 16.23
C ASP A 103 8.82 4.69 15.06
N LEU A 104 9.62 3.66 14.74
CA LEU A 104 9.28 2.70 13.69
C LEU A 104 7.96 1.98 13.98
N ARG A 105 7.74 1.57 15.23
CA ARG A 105 6.48 0.94 15.67
C ARG A 105 5.31 1.89 15.45
N THR A 106 5.45 3.16 15.83
CA THR A 106 4.41 4.19 15.66
C THR A 106 4.09 4.43 14.17
N ARG A 107 5.12 4.54 13.32
CA ARG A 107 4.95 4.72 11.87
C ARG A 107 4.25 3.53 11.22
N ILE A 108 4.68 2.32 11.57
CA ILE A 108 4.08 1.08 11.04
C ILE A 108 2.64 0.94 11.54
N ASP A 109 2.37 1.22 12.82
CA ASP A 109 1.03 1.16 13.39
C ASP A 109 0.08 2.14 12.68
N SER A 110 0.47 3.41 12.55
CA SER A 110 -0.32 4.41 11.82
C SER A 110 -0.60 3.99 10.37
N MET A 111 0.42 3.50 9.65
CA MET A 111 0.25 2.99 8.29
C MET A 111 -0.71 1.79 8.24
N LYS A 112 -0.59 0.85 9.17
CA LYS A 112 -1.42 -0.36 9.21
C LYS A 112 -2.85 -0.05 9.61
N ARG A 113 -3.09 0.83 10.59
CA ARG A 113 -4.42 1.34 10.95
C ARG A 113 -5.10 2.04 9.78
N ALA A 114 -4.38 2.91 9.06
CA ALA A 114 -4.91 3.57 7.87
C ALA A 114 -5.26 2.56 6.76
N GLN A 115 -4.41 1.55 6.54
CA GLN A 115 -4.67 0.47 5.59
C GLN A 115 -5.91 -0.35 5.99
N ALA A 116 -6.02 -0.73 7.27
CA ALA A 116 -7.13 -1.50 7.80
C ALA A 116 -8.46 -0.72 7.72
N ALA A 117 -8.43 0.58 8.04
CA ALA A 117 -9.58 1.47 7.91
C ALA A 117 -10.10 1.55 6.45
N ALA A 118 -9.18 1.69 5.49
CA ALA A 118 -9.51 1.72 4.07
C ALA A 118 -10.11 0.38 3.60
N MET A 119 -9.52 -0.75 4.01
CA MET A 119 -10.03 -2.08 3.71
C MET A 119 -11.42 -2.30 4.32
N ALA A 120 -11.62 -1.92 5.59
CA ALA A 120 -12.91 -2.04 6.27
C ALA A 120 -14.02 -1.28 5.52
N ARG A 121 -13.76 -0.03 5.13
CA ARG A 121 -14.69 0.77 4.31
C ARG A 121 -14.97 0.13 2.95
N GLU A 122 -13.96 -0.43 2.30
CA GLU A 122 -14.14 -1.17 1.04
C GLU A 122 -15.02 -2.42 1.23
N HIS A 123 -14.80 -3.19 2.31
CA HIS A 123 -15.60 -4.36 2.63
C HIS A 123 -17.06 -4.00 2.93
N VAL A 124 -17.31 -2.90 3.64
CA VAL A 124 -18.68 -2.38 3.85
C VAL A 124 -19.32 -2.01 2.50
N ALA A 125 -18.61 -1.28 1.64
CA ALA A 125 -19.11 -0.92 0.32
C ALA A 125 -19.45 -2.17 -0.53
N ARG A 126 -18.59 -3.19 -0.50
CA ARG A 126 -18.81 -4.46 -1.19
C ARG A 126 -20.01 -5.23 -0.62
N ALA A 127 -20.16 -5.25 0.71
CA ALA A 127 -21.32 -5.87 1.36
C ALA A 127 -22.62 -5.16 0.98
N VAL A 128 -22.64 -3.83 1.01
CA VAL A 128 -23.77 -3.01 0.55
C VAL A 128 -24.10 -3.30 -0.92
N ALA A 129 -23.09 -3.35 -1.78
CA ALA A 129 -23.28 -3.68 -3.19
C ALA A 129 -23.92 -5.06 -3.41
N GLY A 130 -23.54 -6.05 -2.59
CA GLY A 130 -24.12 -7.40 -2.62
C GLY A 130 -25.60 -7.46 -2.19
N LEU A 131 -26.08 -6.46 -1.46
CA LEU A 131 -27.49 -6.34 -1.07
C LEU A 131 -28.36 -5.67 -2.14
N VAL A 132 -27.75 -4.98 -3.12
CA VAL A 132 -28.47 -4.36 -4.23
C VAL A 132 -28.78 -5.44 -5.28
N ALA A 133 -30.02 -5.94 -5.25
CA ALA A 133 -30.49 -7.01 -6.13
C ALA A 133 -30.99 -6.53 -7.50
N ASP A 134 -31.23 -5.23 -7.66
CA ASP A 134 -31.74 -4.65 -8.90
C ASP A 134 -30.70 -4.69 -10.04
N GLU A 135 -31.18 -4.72 -11.28
CA GLU A 135 -30.34 -4.55 -12.46
C GLU A 135 -29.96 -3.07 -12.61
N LEU A 136 -28.66 -2.80 -12.78
CA LEU A 136 -28.20 -1.43 -12.97
C LEU A 136 -28.40 -0.99 -14.42
N PRO A 137 -28.94 0.22 -14.64
CA PRO A 137 -28.86 0.88 -15.93
C PRO A 137 -27.42 0.94 -16.43
N ALA A 138 -27.20 0.59 -17.69
CA ALA A 138 -25.87 0.61 -18.32
C ALA A 138 -25.16 1.97 -18.15
N VAL A 139 -25.92 3.07 -18.16
CA VAL A 139 -25.40 4.44 -17.97
C VAL A 139 -24.67 4.60 -16.62
N LEU A 140 -25.14 3.95 -15.55
CA LEU A 140 -24.48 4.03 -14.25
C LEU A 140 -23.14 3.27 -14.24
N ILE A 141 -23.09 2.13 -14.94
CA ILE A 141 -21.86 1.36 -15.10
C ILE A 141 -20.85 2.14 -15.94
N GLU A 142 -21.28 2.73 -17.06
CA GLU A 142 -20.40 3.53 -17.91
C GLU A 142 -19.86 4.77 -17.19
N SER A 143 -20.68 5.45 -16.38
CA SER A 143 -20.22 6.56 -15.53
C SER A 143 -19.14 6.12 -14.56
N ALA A 144 -19.33 4.97 -13.89
CA ALA A 144 -18.34 4.42 -12.95
C ALA A 144 -17.04 3.99 -13.64
N ILE A 145 -17.10 3.54 -14.90
CA ILE A 145 -15.90 3.29 -15.73
C ILE A 145 -15.18 4.61 -16.03
N ASP A 146 -15.91 5.64 -16.43
CA ASP A 146 -15.33 6.96 -16.75
C ASP A 146 -14.64 7.59 -15.54
N ASP A 147 -15.23 7.47 -14.35
CA ASP A 147 -14.65 7.99 -13.12
C ASP A 147 -13.36 7.24 -12.76
N ARG A 148 -13.33 5.91 -12.86
CA ARG A 148 -12.10 5.12 -12.67
C ARG A 148 -10.97 5.52 -13.63
N ILE A 149 -11.30 5.72 -14.90
CA ILE A 149 -10.33 6.16 -15.91
C ILE A 149 -9.80 7.55 -15.54
N ARG A 150 -10.66 8.46 -15.10
CA ARG A 150 -10.28 9.79 -14.61
C ARG A 150 -9.35 9.71 -13.41
N ASP A 151 -9.66 8.88 -12.41
CA ASP A 151 -8.84 8.69 -11.21
C ASP A 151 -7.46 8.13 -11.52
N MET A 152 -7.40 7.16 -12.42
CA MET A 152 -6.13 6.63 -12.93
C MET A 152 -5.35 7.72 -13.67
N ALA A 153 -6.00 8.48 -14.58
CA ALA A 153 -5.35 9.57 -15.30
C ALA A 153 -4.81 10.66 -14.34
N MET A 154 -5.56 11.01 -13.29
CA MET A 154 -5.11 11.94 -12.25
C MET A 154 -3.90 11.43 -11.48
N ARG A 155 -3.89 10.15 -11.09
CA ARG A 155 -2.73 9.52 -10.42
C ARG A 155 -1.50 9.51 -11.32
N MET A 156 -1.67 9.22 -12.60
CA MET A 156 -0.59 9.26 -13.58
C MET A 156 -0.06 10.68 -13.79
N ALA A 157 -0.95 11.67 -13.87
CA ALA A 157 -0.57 13.07 -14.00
C ALA A 157 0.26 13.57 -12.80
N GLN A 158 -0.07 13.13 -11.58
CA GLN A 158 0.72 13.42 -10.38
C GLN A 158 2.14 12.84 -10.43
N GLN A 159 2.33 11.74 -11.16
CA GLN A 159 3.65 11.14 -11.43
C GLN A 159 4.35 11.73 -12.66
N GLY A 160 3.76 12.77 -13.28
CA GLY A 160 4.29 13.40 -14.49
C GLY A 160 4.04 12.61 -15.78
N ILE A 161 3.15 11.62 -15.75
CA ILE A 161 2.81 10.77 -16.90
C ILE A 161 1.52 11.30 -17.55
N ASP A 162 1.61 11.67 -18.82
CA ASP A 162 0.43 12.02 -19.61
C ASP A 162 -0.33 10.76 -20.05
N PHE A 163 -1.60 10.67 -19.64
CA PHE A 163 -2.44 9.49 -19.90
C PHE A 163 -2.65 9.21 -21.39
N ALA A 164 -2.84 10.26 -22.21
CA ALA A 164 -3.07 10.10 -23.65
C ALA A 164 -1.81 9.55 -24.35
N ARG A 165 -0.64 10.09 -24.01
CA ARG A 165 0.64 9.59 -24.51
C ARG A 165 0.94 8.17 -24.05
N TRP A 166 0.60 7.82 -22.80
CA TRP A 166 0.75 6.46 -22.30
C TRP A 166 -0.15 5.47 -23.05
N MET A 167 -1.40 5.85 -23.35
CA MET A 167 -2.32 5.02 -24.13
C MET A 167 -1.80 4.80 -25.56
N GLU A 168 -1.24 5.84 -26.19
CA GLU A 168 -0.61 5.74 -27.51
C GLU A 168 0.63 4.82 -27.49
N ALA A 169 1.48 4.94 -26.47
CA ALA A 169 2.72 4.17 -26.35
C ALA A 169 2.49 2.70 -25.95
N SER A 170 1.49 2.43 -25.12
CA SER A 170 1.12 1.07 -24.69
C SER A 170 0.41 0.26 -25.79
N GLY A 171 -0.12 0.93 -26.81
CA GLY A 171 -0.89 0.30 -27.88
C GLY A 171 -2.15 -0.42 -27.38
N GLN A 172 -2.60 -0.11 -26.15
CA GLN A 172 -3.82 -0.70 -25.59
C GLN A 172 -5.05 -0.12 -26.26
N ASP A 173 -6.00 -1.01 -26.58
CA ASP A 173 -7.32 -0.61 -27.06
C ASP A 173 -8.16 -0.04 -25.92
N THR A 174 -8.78 1.12 -26.15
CA THR A 174 -9.59 1.80 -25.14
C THR A 174 -10.79 0.94 -24.72
N GLU A 175 -11.39 0.19 -25.65
CA GLU A 175 -12.52 -0.69 -25.32
C GLU A 175 -12.08 -1.85 -24.43
N ALA A 176 -10.95 -2.49 -24.75
CA ALA A 176 -10.37 -3.53 -23.91
C ALA A 176 -10.04 -3.03 -22.49
N MET A 177 -9.55 -1.79 -22.36
CA MET A 177 -9.33 -1.14 -21.06
C MET A 177 -10.64 -0.93 -20.30
N ARG A 178 -11.67 -0.40 -20.95
CA ARG A 178 -13.00 -0.18 -20.36
C ARG A 178 -13.62 -1.49 -19.89
N GLU A 179 -13.53 -2.54 -20.70
CA GLU A 179 -14.02 -3.87 -20.35
C GLU A 179 -13.29 -4.43 -19.13
N GLY A 180 -11.98 -4.20 -19.02
CA GLY A 180 -11.19 -4.54 -17.83
C GLY A 180 -11.71 -3.92 -16.54
N PHE A 181 -12.26 -2.69 -16.60
CA PHE A 181 -12.86 -2.01 -15.45
C PHE A 181 -14.33 -2.38 -15.20
N ARG A 182 -15.01 -3.05 -16.14
CA ARG A 182 -16.47 -3.22 -16.12
C ARG A 182 -16.96 -3.93 -14.86
N THR A 183 -16.30 -5.02 -14.47
CA THR A 183 -16.67 -5.81 -13.27
C THR A 183 -16.60 -4.96 -12.01
N GLU A 184 -15.50 -4.23 -11.83
CA GLU A 184 -15.35 -3.40 -10.63
C GLU A 184 -16.24 -2.15 -10.68
N ALA A 185 -16.51 -1.60 -11.88
CA ALA A 185 -17.43 -0.49 -12.10
C ALA A 185 -18.86 -0.86 -11.75
N GLU A 186 -19.30 -2.08 -12.08
CA GLU A 186 -20.60 -2.58 -11.64
C GLU A 186 -20.67 -2.67 -10.12
N LEU A 187 -19.64 -3.18 -9.46
CA LEU A 187 -19.58 -3.25 -7.99
C LEU A 187 -19.65 -1.85 -7.36
N ALA A 188 -18.89 -0.89 -7.89
CA ALA A 188 -18.88 0.48 -7.41
C ALA A 188 -20.22 1.19 -7.63
N ALA A 189 -20.85 0.99 -8.79
CA ALA A 189 -22.17 1.55 -9.08
C ALA A 189 -23.26 0.94 -8.17
N ARG A 190 -23.17 -0.36 -7.85
CA ARG A 190 -24.04 -1.01 -6.85
C ARG A 190 -23.82 -0.42 -5.46
N ALA A 191 -22.58 -0.26 -5.04
CA ALA A 191 -22.25 0.35 -3.75
C ALA A 191 -22.80 1.78 -3.66
N ASP A 192 -22.58 2.61 -4.68
CA ASP A 192 -23.10 3.98 -4.76
C ASP A 192 -24.63 4.01 -4.65
N LEU A 193 -25.34 3.17 -5.40
CA LEU A 193 -26.79 3.07 -5.34
C LEU A 193 -27.28 2.61 -3.96
N GLY A 194 -26.62 1.61 -3.38
CA GLY A 194 -26.94 1.09 -2.05
C GLY A 194 -26.75 2.14 -0.96
N LEU A 195 -25.63 2.87 -0.97
CA LEU A 195 -25.34 3.94 -0.01
C LEU A 195 -26.35 5.09 -0.13
N ARG A 196 -26.74 5.48 -1.36
CA ARG A 196 -27.82 6.44 -1.57
C ARG A 196 -29.15 5.92 -1.02
N GLY A 197 -29.42 4.63 -1.19
CA GLY A 197 -30.60 3.96 -0.64
C GLY A 197 -30.64 4.02 0.89
N VAL A 198 -29.52 3.73 1.56
CA VAL A 198 -29.37 3.86 3.01
C VAL A 198 -29.59 5.30 3.43
N ALA A 199 -28.92 6.25 2.76
CA ALA A 199 -29.07 7.66 3.08
C ALA A 199 -30.52 8.16 2.93
N PHE A 200 -31.26 7.63 1.95
CA PHE A 200 -32.68 7.93 1.75
C PHE A 200 -33.56 7.30 2.81
N ALA A 201 -33.36 6.02 3.13
CA ALA A 201 -34.17 5.29 4.11
C ALA A 201 -34.01 5.86 5.53
N GLU A 202 -32.79 6.22 5.91
CA GLU A 202 -32.45 6.72 7.25
C GLU A 202 -32.56 8.25 7.37
N GLY A 203 -32.88 8.96 6.28
CA GLY A 203 -32.99 10.42 6.29
C GLY A 203 -31.67 11.14 6.56
N ILE A 204 -30.55 10.56 6.13
CA ILE A 204 -29.22 11.14 6.26
C ILE A 204 -29.07 12.25 5.22
N GLU A 205 -28.64 13.43 5.65
CA GLU A 205 -28.35 14.60 4.83
C GLU A 205 -26.91 15.04 5.07
N ALA A 206 -26.34 15.81 4.13
CA ALA A 206 -25.03 16.41 4.33
C ALA A 206 -25.14 17.58 5.32
N GLU A 207 -24.30 17.59 6.36
CA GLU A 207 -24.29 18.69 7.31
C GLU A 207 -23.57 19.91 6.71
N GLU A 208 -23.99 21.11 7.11
CA GLU A 208 -23.36 22.35 6.66
C GLU A 208 -21.87 22.40 7.05
N ALA A 209 -21.56 21.87 8.23
CA ALA A 209 -20.19 21.74 8.72
C ALA A 209 -19.31 20.82 7.84
N ASP A 210 -19.87 19.73 7.32
CA ASP A 210 -19.15 18.81 6.41
C ASP A 210 -18.87 19.49 5.06
N VAL A 211 -19.83 20.29 4.58
CA VAL A 211 -19.65 21.08 3.36
C VAL A 211 -18.54 22.11 3.56
N ASP A 212 -18.57 22.87 4.65
CA ASP A 212 -17.53 23.87 4.96
C ASP A 212 -16.15 23.22 5.10
N ALA A 213 -16.06 22.09 5.80
CA ALA A 213 -14.81 21.34 5.96
C ALA A 213 -14.26 20.86 4.62
N HIS A 214 -15.13 20.32 3.74
CA HIS A 214 -14.72 19.88 2.41
C HIS A 214 -14.24 21.06 1.55
N LEU A 215 -14.96 22.18 1.54
CA LEU A 215 -14.58 23.38 0.80
C LEU A 215 -13.25 23.96 1.31
N SER A 216 -13.04 23.98 2.62
CA SER A 216 -11.77 24.41 3.24
C SER A 216 -10.61 23.51 2.84
N LEU A 217 -10.82 22.19 2.80
CA LEU A 217 -9.82 21.24 2.35
C LEU A 217 -9.45 21.47 0.88
N MET A 218 -10.46 21.63 0.01
CA MET A 218 -10.24 21.94 -1.41
C MET A 218 -9.45 23.24 -1.59
N ALA A 219 -9.78 24.30 -0.85
CA ALA A 219 -9.10 25.58 -0.90
C ALA A 219 -7.63 25.46 -0.47
N THR A 220 -7.37 24.67 0.59
CA THR A 220 -6.01 24.37 1.06
C THR A 220 -5.20 23.61 0.01
N GLN A 221 -5.79 22.59 -0.61
CA GLN A 221 -5.14 21.80 -1.68
C GLN A 221 -4.87 22.64 -2.95
N ALA A 222 -5.71 23.63 -3.24
CA ALA A 222 -5.51 24.59 -4.32
C ALA A 222 -4.45 25.66 -4.00
N GLY A 223 -3.87 25.66 -2.79
CA GLY A 223 -2.91 26.66 -2.33
C GLY A 223 -3.54 28.01 -1.99
N GLN A 224 -4.84 28.02 -1.69
CA GLN A 224 -5.63 29.22 -1.37
C GLN A 224 -6.42 29.04 -0.06
N PRO A 225 -5.76 28.78 1.09
CA PRO A 225 -6.44 28.48 2.36
C PRO A 225 -7.30 29.63 2.90
N ASP A 226 -7.00 30.87 2.53
CA ASP A 226 -7.73 32.08 2.95
C ASP A 226 -8.95 32.39 2.06
N THR A 227 -9.40 31.44 1.22
CA THR A 227 -10.56 31.63 0.33
C THR A 227 -11.84 31.78 1.15
N ASP A 228 -12.67 32.75 0.78
CA ASP A 228 -14.01 32.89 1.35
C ASP A 228 -14.89 31.70 0.94
N LEU A 229 -15.32 30.91 1.93
CA LEU A 229 -16.08 29.68 1.70
C LEU A 229 -17.47 29.95 1.13
N ASP A 230 -18.08 31.09 1.43
CA ASP A 230 -19.39 31.46 0.89
C ASP A 230 -19.28 31.82 -0.59
N GLU A 231 -18.25 32.58 -0.98
CA GLU A 231 -17.97 32.86 -2.40
C GLU A 231 -17.67 31.57 -3.17
N LEU A 232 -16.88 30.65 -2.58
CA LEU A 232 -16.58 29.36 -3.20
C LEU A 232 -17.84 28.50 -3.35
N ARG A 233 -18.68 28.44 -2.32
CA ARG A 233 -19.98 27.74 -2.34
C ARG A 233 -20.90 28.31 -3.41
N GLU A 234 -21.04 29.63 -3.51
CA GLU A 234 -21.85 30.29 -4.55
C GLU A 234 -21.32 30.01 -5.96
N GLY A 235 -20.00 30.00 -6.12
CA GLY A 235 -19.32 29.63 -7.36
C GLY A 235 -19.65 28.19 -7.78
N MET A 236 -19.55 27.24 -6.85
CA MET A 236 -19.89 25.83 -7.10
C MET A 236 -21.39 25.62 -7.37
N ALA A 237 -22.26 26.34 -6.66
CA ALA A 237 -23.70 26.31 -6.89
C ALA A 237 -24.04 26.79 -8.31
N SER A 238 -23.41 27.90 -8.73
CA SER A 238 -23.61 28.49 -10.06
C SER A 238 -23.08 27.60 -11.19
N ALA A 239 -22.02 26.84 -10.93
CA ALA A 239 -21.47 25.85 -11.85
C ALA A 239 -22.21 24.50 -11.83
N GLY A 240 -23.13 24.29 -10.88
CA GLY A 240 -23.89 23.04 -10.71
C GLY A 240 -23.16 21.95 -9.91
N HIS A 241 -21.89 22.16 -9.54
CA HIS A 241 -21.07 21.17 -8.83
C HIS A 241 -21.45 21.00 -7.35
N LEU A 242 -22.16 21.97 -6.76
CA LEU A 242 -22.57 21.86 -5.36
C LEU A 242 -23.52 20.68 -5.11
N LEU A 243 -24.35 20.32 -6.09
CA LEU A 243 -25.28 19.18 -5.96
C LEU A 243 -24.54 17.84 -5.93
N ASP A 244 -23.48 17.72 -6.73
CA ASP A 244 -22.63 16.53 -6.75
C ASP A 244 -21.89 16.40 -5.41
N LEU A 245 -21.32 17.50 -4.90
CA LEU A 245 -20.68 17.53 -3.58
C LEU A 245 -21.64 17.10 -2.47
N LEU A 246 -22.86 17.66 -2.42
CA LEU A 246 -23.85 17.28 -1.42
C LEU A 246 -24.25 15.81 -1.51
N ALA A 247 -24.35 15.26 -2.73
CA ALA A 247 -24.61 13.85 -2.93
C ALA A 247 -23.44 12.97 -2.43
N ASP A 248 -22.21 13.40 -2.64
CA ASP A 248 -21.01 12.70 -2.16
C ASP A 248 -20.89 12.74 -0.64
N LEU A 249 -21.08 13.90 -0.02
CA LEU A 249 -21.08 14.04 1.45
C LEU A 249 -22.19 13.20 2.09
N ARG A 250 -23.38 13.18 1.49
CA ARG A 250 -24.48 12.32 1.96
C ARG A 250 -24.12 10.83 1.90
N LYS A 251 -23.41 10.38 0.85
CA LYS A 251 -22.92 8.99 0.76
C LYS A 251 -21.85 8.70 1.80
N GLN A 252 -20.94 9.64 2.04
CA GLN A 252 -19.92 9.51 3.09
C GLN A 252 -20.57 9.38 4.47
N ALA A 253 -21.53 10.25 4.79
CA ALA A 253 -22.29 10.16 6.04
C ALA A 253 -23.06 8.83 6.16
N ALA A 254 -23.60 8.29 5.05
CA ALA A 254 -24.23 6.98 5.05
C ALA A 254 -23.23 5.83 5.27
N MET A 255 -22.02 5.94 4.71
CA MET A 255 -20.93 4.99 4.96
C MET A 255 -20.52 5.02 6.43
N ASP A 256 -20.31 6.21 7.01
CA ASP A 256 -19.95 6.34 8.43
C ASP A 256 -21.08 5.84 9.34
N TRP A 257 -22.34 6.12 9.00
CA TRP A 257 -23.49 5.57 9.71
C TRP A 257 -23.53 4.05 9.70
N LEU A 258 -23.19 3.42 8.57
CA LEU A 258 -23.07 1.97 8.44
C LEU A 258 -21.87 1.44 9.23
N PHE A 259 -20.73 2.11 9.13
CA PHE A 259 -19.49 1.74 9.82
C PHE A 259 -19.73 1.63 11.33
N GLU A 260 -20.50 2.53 11.92
CA GLU A 260 -20.89 2.50 13.34
C GLU A 260 -21.82 1.33 13.74
N ARG A 261 -22.40 0.60 12.78
CA ARG A 261 -23.46 -0.40 13.01
C ARG A 261 -23.13 -1.80 12.51
N VAL A 262 -22.08 -1.94 11.71
CA VAL A 262 -21.61 -3.24 11.23
C VAL A 262 -20.63 -3.85 12.24
N GLY A 263 -20.66 -5.18 12.37
CA GLY A 263 -19.63 -5.93 13.07
C GLY A 263 -18.48 -6.25 12.12
N PHE A 264 -17.25 -6.08 12.59
CA PHE A 264 -16.05 -6.46 11.86
C PHE A 264 -15.50 -7.76 12.44
N VAL A 265 -15.07 -8.66 11.55
CA VAL A 265 -14.45 -9.94 11.95
C VAL A 265 -13.20 -10.17 11.13
N ASP A 266 -12.21 -10.84 11.74
CA ASP A 266 -11.00 -11.29 11.05
C ASP A 266 -11.24 -12.55 10.20
N GLU A 267 -10.18 -13.07 9.58
CA GLU A 267 -10.24 -14.28 8.75
C GLU A 267 -10.63 -15.54 9.54
N GLU A 268 -10.41 -15.54 10.85
CA GLU A 268 -10.75 -16.64 11.76
C GLU A 268 -12.15 -16.48 12.39
N GLY A 269 -12.80 -15.33 12.15
CA GLY A 269 -14.13 -14.99 12.66
C GLY A 269 -14.13 -14.33 14.03
N ASN A 270 -12.97 -13.91 14.55
CA ASN A 270 -12.89 -13.15 15.80
C ASN A 270 -13.35 -11.70 15.56
N GLU A 271 -14.04 -11.12 16.54
CA GLU A 271 -14.51 -9.74 16.46
C GLU A 271 -13.34 -8.76 16.51
N ILE A 272 -13.32 -7.82 15.57
CA ILE A 272 -12.32 -6.74 15.50
C ILE A 272 -12.94 -5.49 16.14
N ASP A 273 -12.19 -4.84 17.02
CA ASP A 273 -12.60 -3.54 17.56
C ASP A 273 -12.64 -2.50 16.43
N ARG A 274 -13.77 -1.83 16.30
CA ARG A 274 -13.99 -0.80 15.30
C ARG A 274 -13.10 0.42 15.51
N ASP A 275 -12.70 0.72 16.75
CA ASP A 275 -11.80 1.83 17.04
C ASP A 275 -10.39 1.57 16.47
N ASP A 276 -9.96 0.31 16.32
CA ASP A 276 -8.72 -0.04 15.64
C ASP A 276 -8.79 0.12 14.11
N LEU A 277 -10.00 0.24 13.57
CA LEU A 277 -10.27 0.46 12.15
C LEU A 277 -10.55 1.93 11.82
N ARG A 278 -10.34 2.84 12.78
CA ARG A 278 -10.37 4.27 12.53
C ARG A 278 -8.97 4.77 12.18
N PRO A 279 -8.83 5.69 11.22
CA PRO A 279 -7.58 6.37 11.04
C PRO A 279 -7.22 7.10 12.35
N PRO A 280 -5.96 7.03 12.81
CA PRO A 280 -5.57 7.78 14.00
C PRO A 280 -5.87 9.27 13.77
N GLU A 281 -6.47 9.93 14.75
CA GLU A 281 -6.62 11.39 14.69
C GLU A 281 -5.22 11.98 14.51
N PRO A 282 -5.05 13.00 13.63
CA PRO A 282 -3.76 13.66 13.54
C PRO A 282 -3.45 14.25 14.92
N GLU A 283 -2.41 13.74 15.59
CA GLU A 283 -1.83 14.43 16.74
C GLU A 283 -1.39 15.81 16.25
N VAL A 284 -2.19 16.82 16.58
CA VAL A 284 -1.80 18.21 16.36
C VAL A 284 -0.68 18.51 17.35
N VAL A 285 0.56 18.26 16.94
CA VAL A 285 1.73 18.73 17.68
C VAL A 285 1.74 20.25 17.60
N ILE A 286 1.22 20.91 18.64
CA ILE A 286 1.32 22.36 18.80
C ILE A 286 2.80 22.66 19.11
N PRO A 287 3.51 23.47 18.30
CA PRO A 287 4.92 23.76 18.54
C PRO A 287 5.10 24.47 19.89
N GLY A 288 5.66 23.78 20.89
CA GLY A 288 6.01 24.34 22.19
C GLY A 288 5.29 23.74 23.41
N GLU A 289 4.43 22.73 23.23
CA GLU A 289 3.84 21.97 24.33
C GLU A 289 4.53 20.60 24.38
N GLU A 290 5.26 20.33 25.47
CA GLU A 290 5.82 18.98 25.71
C GLU A 290 4.65 17.99 25.84
N PRO A 291 4.74 16.79 25.24
CA PRO A 291 3.68 15.80 25.40
C PRO A 291 3.53 15.46 26.89
N GLU A 292 2.29 15.56 27.39
CA GLU A 292 1.93 15.11 28.73
C GLU A 292 2.30 13.62 28.86
N PRO A 293 3.02 13.21 29.92
CA PRO A 293 3.37 11.81 30.10
C PRO A 293 2.09 10.98 30.25
N VAL A 294 1.92 10.02 29.35
CA VAL A 294 0.88 9.00 29.44
C VAL A 294 1.14 8.20 30.72
N ASP A 295 0.23 8.31 31.69
CA ASP A 295 0.33 7.63 32.98
C ASP A 295 0.01 6.14 32.77
N VAL A 296 1.05 5.35 32.46
CA VAL A 296 0.95 3.89 32.34
C VAL A 296 0.90 3.28 33.74
N ALA A 297 -0.23 3.46 34.43
CA ALA A 297 -0.46 2.89 35.75
C ALA A 297 -1.86 2.28 35.84
N ASP A 298 -2.14 1.25 35.04
CA ASP A 298 -3.14 0.23 35.39
C ASP A 298 -3.00 -1.03 34.52
N ALA A 299 -1.87 -1.74 34.65
CA ALA A 299 -1.76 -3.10 34.12
C ALA A 299 -0.66 -3.95 34.76
N VAL A 300 -0.51 -3.98 36.09
CA VAL A 300 0.14 -5.11 36.76
C VAL A 300 -0.47 -5.28 38.14
N ASP A 301 -1.40 -6.23 38.29
CA ASP A 301 -1.72 -6.83 39.59
C ASP A 301 -0.95 -8.16 39.67
N PRO A 302 0.16 -8.25 40.43
CA PRO A 302 0.80 -9.52 40.71
C PRO A 302 0.22 -10.08 42.01
N ASP A 303 -0.61 -11.11 41.86
CA ASP A 303 -1.01 -12.05 42.92
C ASP A 303 0.20 -12.51 43.74
N PRO A 304 0.18 -12.41 45.09
CA PRO A 304 1.08 -13.19 45.93
C PRO A 304 0.28 -14.20 46.76
N GLU A 305 0.50 -15.47 46.44
CA GLU A 305 0.32 -16.59 47.35
C GLU A 305 0.91 -16.28 48.75
N HIS A 306 0.12 -16.39 49.83
CA HIS A 306 0.58 -17.04 51.06
C HIS A 306 -0.54 -17.45 52.05
N ASP A 307 -0.65 -18.77 52.16
CA ASP A 307 -0.70 -19.60 53.39
C ASP A 307 -2.04 -19.85 54.16
N PRO A 308 -2.18 -21.06 54.77
CA PRO A 308 -3.39 -21.62 55.36
C PRO A 308 -3.50 -21.31 56.87
N GLU A 309 -4.53 -21.88 57.50
CA GLU A 309 -4.93 -21.81 58.91
C GLU A 309 -6.12 -20.86 59.19
N HIS A 310 -7.35 -21.37 59.02
CA HIS A 310 -8.27 -21.68 60.13
C HIS A 310 -9.62 -22.21 59.64
#